data_AF-A0AA43UBC3-F1
#
_entry.id   AF-A0AA43UBC3-F1
#
_cell.length_a   1.000
_cell.length_b   1.000
_cell.length_c   1.000
_cell.angle_alpha   90.00
_cell.angle_beta   90.00
_cell.angle_gamma   90.00
#
_symmetry.space_group_name_H-M   'P 1'
#
loop_
_entity.id
_entity.type
_entity.pdbx_description
1 polymer ?
#
loop_
_entity_poly.entity_id
_entity_poly.type
_entity_poly.pdbx_seq_one_letter_code
_entity_poly.pdbx_strand_id
1 'polypeptide(L)'
;MRLRHDPAAAPFVAAHERVLREEDAPAWRGKWRSLFGREQSASLHLEIGIGRGRFILNSSKALPDVCFLGLELRAEMVMQAIERVKELPDNLYLLQLNAQLLPELFAPGEIDVIYINFPDPWPRKKNAKRR
;
A
#
# COMPACT_ATOMS: atom_id res chain seq x y z
N MET A 1 -6.57 19.87 -5.68
CA MET A 1 -5.25 20.27 -6.24
C MET A 1 -4.74 19.12 -7.10
N ARG A 2 -4.44 19.35 -8.39
CA ARG A 2 -3.96 18.30 -9.31
C ARG A 2 -2.56 17.82 -8.87
N LEU A 3 -2.33 16.51 -8.84
CA LEU A 3 -1.00 15.98 -8.55
C LEU A 3 -0.04 16.39 -9.68
N ARG A 4 1.06 17.03 -9.30
CA ARG A 4 2.14 17.44 -10.22
C ARG A 4 3.11 16.27 -10.36
N HIS A 5 3.66 16.13 -11.56
CA HIS A 5 4.73 15.17 -11.81
C HIS A 5 5.98 15.64 -11.07
N ASP A 6 6.62 14.73 -10.34
CA ASP A 6 7.88 14.96 -9.65
C ASP A 6 8.88 13.86 -10.04
N PRO A 7 9.96 14.19 -10.78
CA PRO A 7 10.95 13.19 -11.19
C PRO A 7 11.74 12.60 -10.02
N ALA A 8 11.76 13.25 -8.85
CA ALA A 8 12.44 12.74 -7.65
C ALA A 8 11.62 11.67 -6.92
N ALA A 9 10.32 11.54 -7.20
CA ALA A 9 9.45 10.63 -6.45
C ALA A 9 9.82 9.16 -6.63
N ALA A 10 10.06 8.72 -7.86
CA ALA A 10 10.43 7.33 -8.14
C ALA A 10 11.73 6.89 -7.42
N PRO A 11 12.86 7.61 -7.54
CA PRO A 11 14.08 7.23 -6.84
C PRO A 11 13.96 7.37 -5.31
N PHE A 12 13.24 8.39 -4.81
CA PHE A 12 12.98 8.55 -3.38
C PHE A 12 12.23 7.33 -2.81
N VAL A 13 11.14 6.94 -3.46
CA VAL A 13 10.29 5.83 -3.03
C VAL A 13 11.05 4.49 -3.12
N ALA A 14 11.81 4.28 -4.20
CA ALA A 14 12.58 3.05 -4.38
C ALA A 14 13.73 2.89 -3.36
N ALA A 15 14.22 3.98 -2.79
CA ALA A 15 15.29 3.95 -1.79
C ALA A 15 14.79 3.75 -0.35
N HIS A 16 13.47 3.79 -0.11
CA HIS A 16 12.91 3.72 1.23
C HIS A 16 12.75 2.27 1.69
N GLU A 17 13.35 1.91 2.83
CA GLU A 17 13.41 0.53 3.35
C GLU A 17 12.04 -0.15 3.56
N ARG A 18 11.03 0.62 3.95
CA ARG A 18 9.66 0.15 4.16
C ARG A 18 8.75 0.29 2.94
N VAL A 19 9.34 0.42 1.74
CA VAL A 19 8.62 0.38 0.47
C VAL A 19 9.07 -0.83 -0.34
N LEU A 20 8.11 -1.60 -0.83
CA LEU A 20 8.36 -2.71 -1.76
C LEU A 20 7.77 -2.39 -3.13
N ARG A 21 8.45 -2.86 -4.18
CA ARG A 21 8.04 -2.70 -5.58
C ARG A 21 7.65 -4.03 -6.21
N GLU A 22 7.26 -3.97 -7.47
CA GLU A 22 6.77 -5.14 -8.23
C GLU A 22 7.77 -6.29 -8.30
N GLU A 23 9.07 -6.01 -8.30
CA GLU A 23 10.10 -7.05 -8.31
C GLU A 23 10.26 -7.78 -6.97
N ASP A 24 9.98 -7.12 -5.84
CA ASP A 24 10.25 -7.64 -4.51
C ASP A 24 9.00 -8.23 -3.85
N ALA A 25 7.83 -7.65 -4.12
CA ALA A 25 6.57 -8.01 -3.49
C ALA A 25 6.16 -9.49 -3.70
N PRO A 26 6.34 -10.12 -4.88
CA PRO A 26 5.95 -11.53 -5.08
C PRO A 26 6.69 -12.51 -4.16
N ALA A 27 7.89 -12.16 -3.70
CA ALA A 27 8.67 -12.99 -2.80
C ALA A 27 8.01 -13.17 -1.42
N TRP A 28 7.02 -12.35 -1.06
CA TRP A 28 6.33 -12.35 0.24
C TRP A 28 5.00 -13.12 0.27
N ARG A 29 4.56 -13.63 -0.88
CA ARG A 29 3.32 -14.42 -0.98
C ARG A 29 3.27 -15.56 0.04
N GLY A 30 2.22 -15.61 0.85
CA GLY A 30 2.03 -16.61 1.91
C GLY A 30 2.79 -16.34 3.21
N LYS A 31 3.61 -15.27 3.28
CA LYS A 31 4.45 -14.94 4.44
C LYS A 31 4.57 -13.44 4.70
N TRP A 32 3.57 -12.65 4.31
CA TRP A 32 3.61 -11.19 4.51
C TRP A 32 3.79 -10.78 5.98
N ARG A 33 3.25 -11.56 6.95
CA ARG A 33 3.39 -11.25 8.38
C ARG A 33 4.83 -11.37 8.88
N SER A 34 5.63 -12.23 8.26
CA SER A 34 7.06 -12.40 8.59
C SER A 34 7.88 -11.14 8.26
N LEU A 35 7.45 -10.32 7.30
CA LEU A 35 8.07 -9.02 6.98
C LEU A 35 8.04 -8.06 8.18
N PHE A 36 7.04 -8.20 9.05
CA PHE A 36 6.87 -7.42 10.27
C PHE A 36 7.48 -8.10 11.50
N GLY A 37 8.14 -9.27 11.33
CA GLY A 37 8.56 -10.11 12.45
C GLY A 37 7.40 -10.65 13.28
N ARG A 38 6.21 -10.82 12.66
CA ARG A 38 4.99 -11.30 13.33
C ARG A 38 4.67 -12.75 12.96
N GLU A 39 4.03 -13.42 13.90
CA GLU A 39 3.44 -14.76 13.69
C GLU A 39 2.33 -14.73 12.63
N GLN A 40 2.07 -15.87 12.00
CA GLN A 40 1.05 -15.99 10.96
C GLN A 40 -0.38 -15.78 11.46
N SER A 41 -0.59 -15.80 12.79
CA SER A 41 -1.87 -15.50 13.44
C SER A 41 -2.17 -14.00 13.60
N ALA A 42 -1.20 -13.11 13.36
CA ALA A 42 -1.42 -11.67 13.42
C ALA A 42 -2.40 -11.19 12.33
N SER A 43 -3.17 -10.14 12.58
CA SER A 43 -4.07 -9.60 11.54
C SER A 43 -3.27 -8.86 10.45
N LEU A 44 -3.61 -9.07 9.18
CA LEU A 44 -3.02 -8.41 8.01
C LEU A 44 -4.09 -7.63 7.26
N HIS A 45 -3.91 -6.31 7.22
CA HIS A 45 -4.81 -5.37 6.57
C HIS A 45 -4.16 -4.76 5.33
N LEU A 46 -4.92 -4.66 4.24
CA LEU A 46 -4.50 -4.02 2.98
C LEU A 46 -5.35 -2.78 2.71
N GLU A 47 -4.73 -1.63 2.42
CA GLU A 47 -5.41 -0.51 1.75
C GLU A 47 -5.03 -0.46 0.27
N ILE A 48 -6.02 -0.45 -0.62
CA ILE A 48 -5.83 -0.27 -2.06
C ILE A 48 -6.08 1.20 -2.42
N GLY A 49 -5.06 1.85 -2.97
CA GLY A 49 -5.10 3.26 -3.33
C GLY A 49 -4.98 4.18 -2.11
N ILE A 50 -3.85 4.11 -1.40
CA ILE A 50 -3.64 4.90 -0.17
C ILE A 50 -3.70 6.42 -0.41
N GLY A 51 -3.51 6.86 -1.65
CA GLY A 51 -3.37 8.27 -2.00
C GLY A 51 -2.27 8.92 -1.17
N ARG A 52 -2.60 9.97 -0.41
CA ARG A 52 -1.63 10.67 0.46
C ARG A 52 -1.39 9.98 1.82
N GLY A 53 -1.82 8.73 1.98
CA GLY A 53 -1.58 7.89 3.16
C GLY A 53 -2.32 8.30 4.42
N ARG A 54 -3.26 9.27 4.38
CA ARG A 54 -3.92 9.77 5.60
C ARG A 54 -4.65 8.67 6.38
N PHE A 55 -5.31 7.74 5.69
CA PHE A 55 -6.01 6.65 6.33
C PHE A 55 -5.01 5.66 6.91
N ILE A 56 -4.18 5.02 6.08
CA ILE A 56 -3.28 3.97 6.55
C ILE A 56 -2.30 4.43 7.62
N LEU A 57 -1.75 5.65 7.53
CA LEU A 57 -0.81 6.18 8.53
C LEU A 57 -1.48 6.38 9.90
N ASN A 58 -2.77 6.72 9.93
CA ASN A 58 -3.50 6.86 11.18
C ASN A 58 -3.95 5.50 11.70
N SER A 59 -4.42 4.61 10.83
CA SER A 59 -4.87 3.27 11.19
C SER A 59 -3.73 2.42 11.75
N SER A 60 -2.54 2.46 11.14
CA SER A 60 -1.38 1.72 11.64
C SER A 60 -0.90 2.21 13.00
N LYS A 61 -0.95 3.53 13.25
CA LYS A 61 -0.67 4.11 14.58
C LYS A 61 -1.71 3.74 15.62
N ALA A 62 -2.99 3.67 15.24
CA ALA A 62 -4.08 3.35 16.15
C ALA A 62 -4.15 1.86 16.50
N LEU A 63 -3.65 0.98 15.61
CA LEU A 63 -3.70 -0.47 15.75
C LEU A 63 -2.29 -1.07 15.61
N PRO A 64 -1.40 -0.89 16.61
CA PRO A 64 0.01 -1.28 16.52
C PRO A 64 0.24 -2.79 16.40
N ASP A 65 -0.73 -3.61 16.80
CA ASP A 65 -0.65 -5.08 16.73
C ASP A 65 -1.09 -5.64 15.37
N VAL A 66 -1.63 -4.81 14.49
CA VAL A 66 -2.08 -5.18 13.15
C VAL A 66 -1.01 -4.86 12.13
N CYS A 67 -0.74 -5.79 11.21
CA CYS A 67 0.16 -5.56 10.08
C CYS A 67 -0.59 -4.83 8.96
N PHE A 68 -0.03 -3.74 8.44
CA PHE A 68 -0.63 -2.95 7.37
C PHE A 68 0.23 -2.96 6.11
N LEU A 69 -0.43 -3.20 4.97
CA LEU A 69 0.11 -3.01 3.63
C LEU A 69 -0.66 -1.90 2.92
N GLY A 70 0.06 -0.93 2.38
CA GLY A 70 -0.52 0.20 1.66
C GLY A 70 -0.16 0.19 0.19
N LEU A 71 -1.10 -0.17 -0.69
CA LEU A 71 -0.87 -0.24 -2.13
C LEU A 71 -1.19 1.09 -2.81
N GLU A 72 -0.25 1.59 -3.59
CA GLU A 72 -0.44 2.77 -4.44
C GLU A 72 0.38 2.67 -5.72
N LEU A 73 -0.22 3.02 -6.85
CA LEU A 73 0.44 2.95 -8.14
C LEU A 73 1.43 4.12 -8.31
N ARG A 74 1.05 5.31 -7.84
CA ARG A 74 1.79 6.55 -8.10
C ARG A 74 2.86 6.83 -7.06
N ALA A 75 4.12 6.85 -7.50
CA ALA A 75 5.25 7.20 -6.64
C ALA A 75 5.09 8.57 -5.97
N GLU A 76 4.51 9.59 -6.63
CA GLU A 76 4.36 10.91 -6.01
C GLU A 76 3.35 10.92 -4.85
N MET A 77 2.38 10.00 -4.85
CA MET A 77 1.44 9.82 -3.75
C MET A 77 2.12 9.09 -2.58
N VAL A 78 2.92 8.06 -2.86
CA VAL A 78 3.72 7.34 -1.85
C VAL A 78 4.74 8.27 -1.20
N MET A 79 5.47 9.06 -1.98
CA MET A 79 6.40 10.08 -1.49
C MET A 79 5.67 11.06 -0.55
N GLN A 80 4.54 11.61 -0.98
CA GLN A 80 3.74 12.50 -0.13
C GLN A 80 3.19 11.82 1.12
N ALA A 81 2.95 10.51 1.11
CA ALA A 81 2.55 9.78 2.31
C ALA A 81 3.72 9.67 3.30
N ILE A 82 4.92 9.33 2.81
CA ILE A 82 6.15 9.23 3.61
C ILE A 82 6.50 10.58 4.23
N GLU A 83 6.50 11.66 3.44
CA GLU A 83 6.84 13.03 3.90
C GLU A 83 5.89 13.58 4.97
N ARG A 84 4.70 12.99 5.17
CA ARG A 84 3.75 13.42 6.22
C ARG A 84 4.16 13.00 7.61
N VAL A 85 5.08 12.05 7.74
CA VAL A 85 5.54 11.52 9.00
C VAL A 85 7.07 11.61 9.04
N LYS A 86 7.63 11.68 10.25
CA LYS A 86 9.09 11.59 10.41
C LYS A 86 9.59 10.18 10.06
N GLU A 87 8.77 9.19 10.36
CA GLU A 87 9.06 7.77 10.19
C GLU A 87 7.74 7.01 9.98
N LEU A 88 7.77 5.98 9.13
CA LEU A 88 6.63 5.09 8.96
C LEU A 88 6.48 4.19 10.21
N PRO A 89 5.25 3.94 10.68
CA PRO A 89 5.02 2.98 11.77
C PRO A 89 5.61 1.60 11.47
N ASP A 90 6.12 0.93 12.49
CA ASP A 90 6.83 -0.36 12.30
C ASP A 90 5.95 -1.47 11.74
N ASN A 91 4.65 -1.36 11.97
CA ASN A 91 3.61 -2.24 11.48
C ASN A 91 3.05 -1.81 10.11
N LEU A 92 3.76 -0.96 9.36
CA LEU A 92 3.36 -0.51 8.02
C LEU A 92 4.47 -0.73 6.98
N TYR A 93 4.11 -1.37 5.88
CA TYR A 93 4.85 -1.31 4.61
C TYR A 93 3.98 -0.71 3.51
N LEU A 94 4.61 0.06 2.63
CA LEU A 94 3.95 0.58 1.43
C LEU A 94 4.38 -0.24 0.20
N LEU A 95 3.44 -0.49 -0.69
CA LEU A 95 3.63 -1.22 -1.93
C LEU A 95 3.43 -0.26 -3.09
N GLN A 96 4.50 0.06 -3.81
CA GLN A 96 4.43 0.92 -4.99
C GLN A 96 4.26 0.04 -6.24
N LEU A 97 3.03 -0.41 -6.50
CA LEU A 97 2.73 -1.37 -7.58
C LEU A 97 1.28 -1.31 -8.08
N ASN A 98 1.02 -1.98 -9.20
CA ASN A 98 -0.32 -2.10 -9.77
C ASN A 98 -1.20 -3.11 -9.01
N ALA A 99 -2.40 -2.68 -8.58
CA ALA A 99 -3.39 -3.52 -7.91
C ALA A 99 -3.85 -4.75 -8.72
N GLN A 100 -3.62 -4.77 -10.04
CA GLN A 100 -3.90 -5.94 -10.87
C GLN A 100 -3.04 -7.16 -10.49
N LEU A 101 -1.90 -6.95 -9.83
CA LEU A 101 -1.00 -8.03 -9.39
C LEU A 101 -1.44 -8.70 -8.10
N LEU A 102 -2.47 -8.20 -7.40
CA LEU A 102 -2.93 -8.75 -6.11
C LEU A 102 -3.15 -10.28 -6.11
N PRO A 103 -3.72 -10.91 -7.14
CA PRO A 103 -3.88 -12.37 -7.16
C PRO A 103 -2.56 -13.16 -7.12
N GLU A 104 -1.47 -12.55 -7.59
CA GLU A 104 -0.13 -13.14 -7.62
C GLU A 104 0.64 -12.83 -6.34
N LEU A 105 0.33 -11.72 -5.66
CA LEU A 105 1.03 -11.27 -4.46
C LEU A 105 0.57 -11.95 -3.18
N PHE A 106 -0.66 -12.46 -3.14
CA PHE A 106 -1.26 -13.02 -1.92
C PHE A 106 -1.72 -14.46 -2.10
N ALA A 107 -1.54 -15.28 -1.07
CA ALA A 107 -2.16 -16.59 -0.98
C ALA A 107 -3.67 -16.43 -0.62
N PRO A 108 -4.51 -17.42 -0.99
CA PRO A 108 -5.92 -17.41 -0.58
C PRO A 108 -6.06 -17.29 0.94
N GLY A 109 -6.90 -16.35 1.40
CA GLY A 109 -7.14 -16.11 2.84
C GLY A 109 -5.99 -15.41 3.58
N GLU A 110 -4.97 -14.92 2.87
CA GLU A 110 -3.82 -14.29 3.54
C GLU A 110 -4.14 -12.90 4.09
N ILE A 111 -5.05 -12.16 3.47
CA ILE A 111 -5.48 -10.82 3.91
C ILE A 111 -6.76 -10.94 4.73
N ASP A 112 -6.77 -10.36 5.92
CA ASP A 112 -7.93 -10.37 6.83
C ASP A 112 -8.91 -9.23 6.52
N VAL A 113 -8.40 -8.05 6.16
CA VAL A 113 -9.21 -6.87 5.85
C VAL A 113 -8.69 -6.13 4.63
N ILE A 114 -9.58 -5.77 3.71
CA ILE A 114 -9.28 -4.89 2.57
C ILE A 114 -10.04 -3.58 2.72
N TYR A 115 -9.31 -2.47 2.69
CA TYR A 115 -9.83 -1.11 2.64
C TYR A 115 -9.74 -0.57 1.22
N ILE A 116 -10.85 -0.01 0.73
CA ILE A 116 -10.92 0.71 -0.54
C ILE A 116 -11.65 2.03 -0.28
N ASN A 117 -10.87 3.10 -0.09
CA ASN A 117 -11.38 4.41 0.28
C ASN A 117 -11.47 5.31 -0.94
N PHE A 118 -12.68 5.66 -1.36
CA PHE A 118 -12.93 6.57 -2.49
C PHE A 118 -12.26 6.14 -3.82
N PRO A 119 -12.55 4.92 -4.32
CA PRO A 119 -11.99 4.48 -5.60
C PRO A 119 -12.48 5.38 -6.75
N ASP A 120 -11.75 5.39 -7.85
CA ASP A 120 -12.12 6.20 -9.02
C ASP A 120 -13.55 5.88 -9.49
N PRO A 121 -14.47 6.85 -9.49
CA PRO A 121 -15.90 6.56 -9.68
C PRO A 121 -16.26 6.23 -11.14
N TRP A 122 -15.38 6.55 -12.10
CA TRP A 122 -15.58 6.39 -13.55
C TRP A 122 -17.04 6.61 -14.01
N PRO A 123 -17.60 7.84 -13.87
CA PRO A 123 -19.03 8.08 -14.02
C PRO A 123 -19.54 7.91 -15.46
N ARG A 124 -18.66 8.05 -16.46
CA ARG A 124 -19.03 7.91 -17.87
C ARG A 124 -19.19 6.44 -18.23
N LYS A 125 -20.32 6.05 -18.82
CA LYS A 125 -20.61 4.66 -19.25
C LYS A 125 -19.48 4.00 -20.05
N LYS A 126 -18.84 4.74 -20.97
CA LYS A 126 -17.71 4.24 -21.77
C LYS A 126 -16.48 3.82 -20.95
N ASN A 127 -16.36 4.32 -19.72
CA ASN A 127 -15.28 4.00 -18.79
C ASN A 127 -15.71 2.98 -17.72
N ALA A 128 -16.89 2.38 -17.83
CA ALA A 128 -17.41 1.43 -16.83
C ALA A 128 -16.46 0.26 -16.57
N LYS A 129 -15.72 -0.19 -17.59
CA LYS A 129 -14.73 -1.27 -17.51
C LYS A 129 -13.43 -0.89 -16.78
N ARG A 130 -13.28 0.38 -16.37
CA ARG A 130 -12.12 0.87 -15.60
C ARG A 130 -12.38 0.89 -14.08
N ARG A 131 -13.62 0.63 -13.65
CA ARG A 131 -13.96 0.48 -12.23
C ARG A 131 -13.42 -0.83 -11.70
#